data_AF-A0ABC9Z3S9-F1
#
_entry.id   AF-A0ABC9Z3S9-F1
#
_cell.length_a   1.000
_cell.length_b   1.000
_cell.length_c   1.000
_cell.angle_alpha   90.00
_cell.angle_beta   90.00
_cell.angle_gamma   90.00
#
_symmetry.space_group_name_H-M   'P 1'
#
loop_
_entity.id
_entity.type
_entity.pdbx_description
1 polymer ?
#
loop_
_entity_poly.entity_id
_entity_poly.type
_entity_poly.pdbx_seq_one_letter_code
_entity_poly.pdbx_strand_id
1 'polypeptide(L)'
;MGIAEIAEYAGMSRQGISNMRGRDDSFPAPVAELKSGPVFLESEIKAFFEPRIGSPAVPAAASHGRGERGAPPEFDPLDKGNLIASVVNALYISPAVPLTLREHFVGSGLYCLYYSGDDELYAPIADGDPTRPICVGTTLGFTRASSGTVSPTSSVALANRLNYLARAIDAVEQRGPDGGGHHLSLRDFSYRCLVVDEMWARPAEAWIIQNSAPVWNCVIPGIGNHTPGRSRVGVRSRWDELHPGRGSADHQPSRHTIEELEDSVRTHFMLDLDSEKSRGAD
;
A
#
# COMPACT_ATOMS: atom_id res chain seq x y z
N MET A 1 -6.64 16.32 25.90
CA MET A 1 -6.50 14.86 25.76
C MET A 1 -5.24 14.38 26.47
N GLY A 2 -5.30 13.27 27.20
CA GLY A 2 -4.13 12.55 27.73
C GLY A 2 -3.67 11.43 26.79
N ILE A 3 -2.48 10.86 27.04
CA ILE A 3 -1.87 9.81 26.19
C ILE A 3 -2.78 8.60 25.93
N ALA A 4 -3.62 8.23 26.91
CA ALA A 4 -4.56 7.11 26.75
C ALA A 4 -5.64 7.39 25.70
N GLU A 5 -6.20 8.60 25.71
CA GLU A 5 -7.25 9.04 24.79
C GLU A 5 -6.69 9.23 23.38
N ILE A 6 -5.44 9.71 23.28
CA ILE A 6 -4.73 9.85 22.00
C ILE A 6 -4.45 8.47 21.39
N ALA A 7 -4.03 7.51 22.20
CA ALA A 7 -3.76 6.15 21.75
C ALA A 7 -5.02 5.46 21.20
N GLU A 8 -6.16 5.65 21.87
CA GLU A 8 -7.45 5.14 21.41
C GLU A 8 -7.88 5.82 20.10
N TYR A 9 -7.79 7.15 20.01
CA TYR A 9 -8.12 7.91 18.81
C TYR A 9 -7.27 7.51 17.59
N ALA A 10 -5.96 7.31 17.78
CA ALA A 10 -5.04 6.96 16.71
C ALA A 10 -4.99 5.44 16.40
N GLY A 11 -5.73 4.59 17.12
CA GLY A 11 -5.64 3.14 17.00
C GLY A 11 -4.27 2.55 17.38
N MET A 12 -3.54 3.21 18.28
CA MET A 12 -2.16 2.86 18.68
C MET A 12 -2.07 2.45 20.15
N SER A 13 -0.91 1.91 20.56
CA SER A 13 -0.63 1.68 21.99
C SER A 13 -0.14 2.95 22.69
N ARG A 14 -0.39 3.09 23.99
CA ARG A 14 0.08 4.22 24.83
C ARG A 14 1.60 4.39 24.80
N GLN A 15 2.33 3.28 24.74
CA GLN A 15 3.79 3.29 24.58
C GLN A 15 4.19 3.77 23.18
N GLY A 16 3.43 3.41 22.14
CA GLY A 16 3.60 3.91 20.79
C GLY A 16 3.49 5.43 20.72
N ILE A 17 2.45 6.01 21.30
CA ILE A 17 2.27 7.48 21.39
C ILE A 17 3.41 8.14 22.17
N SER A 18 3.85 7.53 23.28
CA SER A 18 4.96 8.07 24.08
C SER A 18 6.30 8.05 23.33
N ASN A 19 6.56 6.99 22.56
CA ASN A 19 7.76 6.89 21.72
C ASN A 19 7.71 7.86 20.53
N MET A 20 6.53 8.05 19.94
CA MET A 20 6.30 8.98 18.84
C MET A 20 6.56 10.41 19.29
N ARG A 21 6.02 10.82 20.45
CA ARG A 21 6.30 12.13 21.05
C ARG A 21 7.79 12.40 21.26
N GLY A 22 8.57 11.37 21.57
CA GLY A 22 10.02 11.50 21.77
C GLY A 22 10.87 11.48 20.50
N ARG A 23 10.29 11.18 19.34
CA ARG A 23 11.01 10.98 18.07
C ARG A 23 10.54 11.88 16.94
N ASP A 24 9.31 12.36 17.01
CA ASP A 24 8.70 13.22 16.01
C ASP A 24 8.55 14.63 16.58
N ASP A 25 9.43 15.53 16.14
CA ASP A 25 9.44 16.93 16.57
C ASP A 25 8.17 17.70 16.17
N SER A 26 7.35 17.13 15.28
CA SER A 26 6.06 17.71 14.88
C SER A 26 4.88 17.24 15.75
N PHE A 27 5.10 16.30 16.68
CA PHE A 27 4.07 15.88 17.63
C PHE A 27 3.70 17.04 18.57
N PRO A 28 2.39 17.32 18.80
CA PRO A 28 1.98 18.47 19.60
C PRO A 28 2.59 18.51 21.00
N ALA A 29 3.05 19.69 21.40
CA ALA A 29 3.57 19.89 22.75
C ALA A 29 2.43 19.82 23.78
N PRO A 30 2.68 19.27 24.99
CA PRO A 30 1.66 19.26 26.03
C PRO A 30 1.37 20.70 26.50
N VAL A 31 0.08 21.04 26.62
CA VAL A 31 -0.38 22.30 27.22
C VAL A 31 -0.23 22.30 28.74
N ALA A 32 -0.15 21.12 29.37
CA ALA A 32 0.14 20.99 30.79
C ALA A 32 0.81 19.65 31.11
N GLU A 33 1.72 19.67 32.08
CA GLU A 33 2.28 18.47 32.70
C GLU A 33 1.65 18.28 34.09
N LEU A 34 0.79 17.26 34.22
CA LEU A 34 0.10 16.94 35.47
C LEU A 34 0.72 15.70 36.13
N LYS A 35 0.40 15.47 37.41
CA LYS A 35 0.84 14.26 38.14
C LYS A 35 0.35 12.95 37.48
N SER A 36 -0.72 13.00 36.70
CA SER A 36 -1.28 11.88 35.94
C SER A 36 -0.71 11.74 34.52
N GLY A 37 0.16 12.66 34.08
CA GLY A 37 0.78 12.67 32.76
C GLY A 37 0.50 13.95 31.94
N PRO A 38 1.08 14.05 30.73
CA PRO A 38 0.92 15.21 29.86
C PRO A 38 -0.49 15.31 29.28
N VAL A 39 -0.98 16.54 29.16
CA VAL A 39 -2.27 16.88 28.55
C VAL A 39 -2.02 17.75 27.32
N PHE A 40 -2.70 17.39 26.22
CA PHE A 40 -2.57 18.00 24.90
C PHE A 40 -3.88 18.68 24.49
N LEU A 41 -3.79 19.68 23.61
CA LEU A 41 -4.97 20.24 22.97
C LEU A 41 -5.55 19.22 21.99
N GLU A 42 -6.84 18.96 22.13
CA GLU A 42 -7.55 17.98 21.32
C GLU A 42 -7.51 18.30 19.82
N SER A 43 -7.68 19.57 19.46
CA SER A 43 -7.62 20.05 18.08
C SER A 43 -6.25 19.82 17.44
N GLU A 44 -5.16 19.99 18.20
CA GLU A 44 -3.79 19.80 17.68
C GLU A 44 -3.45 18.32 17.51
N ILE A 45 -3.89 17.46 18.43
CA ILE A 45 -3.75 16.01 18.29
C ILE A 45 -4.55 15.50 17.10
N LYS A 46 -5.80 15.94 16.96
CA LYS A 46 -6.65 15.53 15.82
C LYS A 46 -6.03 15.99 14.52
N ALA A 47 -5.60 17.24 14.41
CA ALA A 47 -4.90 17.75 13.23
C ALA A 47 -3.55 17.06 12.94
N PHE A 48 -2.89 16.50 13.96
CA PHE A 48 -1.65 15.74 13.79
C PHE A 48 -1.90 14.34 13.18
N PHE A 49 -3.03 13.71 13.55
CA PHE A 49 -3.39 12.36 13.08
C PHE A 49 -4.38 12.36 11.90
N GLU A 50 -5.04 13.48 11.62
CA GLU A 50 -5.86 13.66 10.44
C GLU A 50 -4.98 13.64 9.17
N PRO A 51 -5.43 12.98 8.09
CA PRO A 51 -4.72 13.00 6.83
C PRO A 51 -4.57 14.44 6.35
N ARG A 52 -3.34 14.95 6.27
CA ARG A 52 -3.07 16.22 5.58
C ARG A 52 -3.32 16.02 4.09
N ILE A 53 -4.52 16.34 3.62
CA ILE A 53 -4.86 16.15 2.20
C ILE A 53 -5.54 17.40 1.63
N GLY A 54 -4.91 17.97 0.59
CA GLY A 54 -5.50 19.07 -0.18
C GLY A 54 -4.58 19.85 -1.15
N SER A 55 -3.66 19.22 -1.88
CA SER A 55 -3.21 19.69 -3.22
C SER A 55 -2.30 18.64 -3.90
N PRO A 56 -2.34 18.46 -5.24
CA PRO A 56 -1.19 17.95 -5.99
C PRO A 56 -0.17 19.09 -6.05
N ALA A 57 0.42 19.38 -4.91
CA ALA A 57 1.59 20.22 -4.79
C ALA A 57 2.47 19.48 -3.79
N VAL A 58 3.66 19.10 -4.25
CA VAL A 58 4.92 19.30 -3.54
C VAL A 58 4.77 19.63 -2.04
N PRO A 59 5.42 18.90 -1.13
CA PRO A 59 5.47 19.33 0.27
C PRO A 59 6.09 20.72 0.37
N ALA A 60 5.30 21.69 0.85
CA ALA A 60 5.81 22.95 1.33
C ALA A 60 6.68 22.67 2.57
N ALA A 61 7.93 23.10 2.48
CA ALA A 61 8.96 22.99 3.50
C ALA A 61 8.47 23.40 4.90
N ALA A 62 8.66 22.52 5.89
CA ALA A 62 8.67 22.93 7.29
C ALA A 62 9.94 23.74 7.55
N SER A 63 9.83 25.07 7.50
CA SER A 63 10.88 25.98 7.94
C SER A 63 10.57 26.51 9.34
N HIS A 64 11.50 26.30 10.26
CA HIS A 64 11.61 27.12 11.47
C HIS A 64 12.14 28.49 11.05
N GLY A 65 11.24 29.46 10.88
CA GLY A 65 11.59 30.83 10.53
C GLY A 65 10.47 31.79 10.86
N ARG A 66 10.63 32.54 11.96
CA ARG A 66 9.70 33.61 12.36
C ARG A 66 9.71 34.72 11.29
N GLY A 67 8.61 34.82 10.56
CA GLY A 67 8.09 36.06 9.97
C GLY A 67 8.61 36.42 8.59
N GLU A 68 7.73 36.34 7.60
CA GLU A 68 7.52 37.37 6.57
C GLU A 68 6.22 37.05 5.81
N ARG A 69 5.42 38.07 5.52
CA ARG A 69 4.18 37.92 4.73
C ARG A 69 4.55 37.78 3.25
N GLY A 70 4.12 36.69 2.62
CA GLY A 70 3.64 36.73 1.22
C GLY A 70 4.57 36.28 0.10
N ALA A 71 5.49 35.35 0.34
CA ALA A 71 6.11 34.57 -0.75
C ALA A 71 5.66 33.11 -0.67
N PRO A 72 5.35 32.44 -1.80
CA PRO A 72 5.10 31.01 -1.79
C PRO A 72 6.33 30.29 -1.22
N PRO A 73 6.15 29.16 -0.50
CA PRO A 73 7.26 28.38 0.02
C PRO A 73 8.22 28.00 -1.11
N GLU A 74 9.52 28.05 -0.83
CA GLU A 74 10.55 27.62 -1.78
C GLU A 74 10.35 26.14 -2.12
N PHE A 75 10.32 25.83 -3.42
CA PHE A 75 10.24 24.47 -3.92
C PHE A 75 11.63 23.85 -3.93
N ASP A 76 11.88 22.88 -3.04
CA ASP A 76 13.10 22.07 -3.09
C ASP A 76 12.86 20.82 -3.96
N PRO A 77 13.37 20.76 -5.21
CA PRO A 77 13.23 19.59 -6.06
C PRO A 77 13.90 18.33 -5.48
N LEU A 78 14.82 18.49 -4.52
CA LEU A 78 15.55 17.41 -3.88
C LEU A 78 14.96 17.00 -2.53
N ASP A 79 13.86 17.64 -2.11
CA ASP A 79 13.10 17.16 -0.96
C ASP A 79 12.68 15.70 -1.16
N LYS A 80 12.82 14.90 -0.11
CA LYS A 80 12.57 13.47 -0.16
C LYS A 80 11.15 13.16 -0.61
N GLY A 81 10.16 13.93 -0.18
CA GLY A 81 8.77 13.77 -0.59
C GLY A 81 8.58 14.03 -2.09
N ASN A 82 9.21 15.08 -2.62
CA ASN A 82 9.19 15.39 -4.06
C ASN A 82 9.84 14.29 -4.91
N LEU A 83 10.98 13.76 -4.46
CA LEU A 83 11.66 12.68 -5.17
C LEU A 83 10.82 11.40 -5.18
N ILE A 84 10.18 11.05 -4.06
CA ILE A 84 9.26 9.91 -3.98
C ILE A 84 8.05 10.14 -4.90
N ALA A 85 7.43 11.32 -4.83
CA ALA A 85 6.29 11.67 -5.69
C ALA A 85 6.66 11.59 -7.18
N SER A 86 7.87 12.01 -7.55
CA SER A 86 8.37 11.87 -8.92
C SER A 86 8.48 10.41 -9.37
N VAL A 87 8.93 9.50 -8.50
CA VAL A 87 9.02 8.06 -8.79
C VAL A 87 7.62 7.46 -8.93
N VAL A 88 6.70 7.81 -8.03
CA VAL A 88 5.31 7.35 -8.11
C VAL A 88 4.62 7.87 -9.37
N ASN A 89 4.78 9.15 -9.70
CA ASN A 89 4.23 9.73 -10.92
C ASN A 89 4.77 9.02 -12.17
N ALA A 90 6.08 8.73 -12.21
CA ALA A 90 6.68 7.96 -13.30
C ALA A 90 6.06 6.56 -13.45
N LEU A 91 5.71 5.90 -12.35
CA LEU A 91 4.97 4.63 -12.38
C LEU A 91 3.54 4.81 -12.90
N TYR A 92 2.80 5.81 -12.42
CA TYR A 92 1.41 6.05 -12.82
C TYR A 92 1.25 6.41 -14.30
N ILE A 93 2.21 7.14 -14.88
CA ILE A 93 2.19 7.45 -16.31
C ILE A 93 2.75 6.32 -17.19
N SER A 94 3.49 5.36 -16.63
CA SER A 94 4.05 4.23 -17.39
C SER A 94 2.91 3.38 -17.98
N PRO A 95 3.02 2.86 -19.23
CA PRO A 95 1.91 2.16 -19.86
C PRO A 95 1.35 1.00 -19.03
N ALA A 96 0.02 0.88 -18.98
CA ALA A 96 -0.62 -0.32 -18.44
C ALA A 96 -0.43 -1.48 -19.42
N VAL A 97 0.06 -2.61 -18.93
CA VAL A 97 0.34 -3.82 -19.69
C VAL A 97 -0.60 -4.94 -19.20
N PRO A 98 -1.31 -5.66 -20.08
CA PRO A 98 -2.08 -6.83 -19.67
C PRO A 98 -1.20 -7.85 -18.94
N LEU A 99 -1.69 -8.41 -17.84
CA LEU A 99 -0.94 -9.43 -17.11
C LEU A 99 -1.02 -10.78 -17.84
N THR A 100 0.13 -11.40 -18.12
CA THR A 100 0.19 -12.71 -18.77
C THR A 100 0.99 -13.73 -17.95
N LEU A 101 0.89 -15.01 -18.31
CA LEU A 101 1.69 -16.09 -17.70
C LEU A 101 3.16 -16.12 -18.15
N ARG A 102 3.57 -15.19 -19.03
CA ARG A 102 4.88 -15.22 -19.72
C ARG A 102 5.53 -13.84 -19.79
N GLU A 103 5.50 -13.11 -18.68
CA GLU A 103 6.26 -11.86 -18.55
C GLU A 103 7.76 -12.15 -18.65
N HIS A 104 8.44 -11.44 -19.53
CA HIS A 104 9.88 -11.60 -19.74
C HIS A 104 10.55 -10.25 -20.00
N PHE A 105 11.26 -9.75 -19.00
CA PHE A 105 12.11 -8.57 -19.11
C PHE A 105 13.13 -8.57 -17.97
N VAL A 106 14.17 -7.75 -18.12
CA VAL A 106 15.23 -7.56 -17.13
C VAL A 106 14.91 -6.31 -16.31
N GLY A 107 14.89 -6.46 -14.99
CA GLY A 107 14.66 -5.38 -14.04
C GLY A 107 14.23 -5.86 -12.66
N SER A 108 14.56 -5.03 -11.67
CA SER A 108 13.96 -5.01 -10.34
C SER A 108 13.39 -3.63 -10.06
N GLY A 109 12.48 -3.50 -9.11
CA GLY A 109 11.78 -2.24 -8.87
C GLY A 109 10.38 -2.44 -8.32
N LEU A 110 9.46 -1.59 -8.76
CA LEU A 110 8.11 -1.45 -8.23
C LEU A 110 7.06 -1.83 -9.28
N TYR A 111 5.96 -2.43 -8.85
CA TYR A 111 4.78 -2.67 -9.68
C TYR A 111 3.49 -2.28 -8.95
N CYS A 112 2.49 -1.95 -9.75
CA CYS A 112 1.09 -1.86 -9.37
C CYS A 112 0.30 -2.82 -10.24
N LEU A 113 -0.57 -3.62 -9.62
CA LEU A 113 -1.53 -4.49 -10.28
C LEU A 113 -2.91 -3.81 -10.22
N TYR A 114 -3.66 -3.90 -11.30
CA TYR A 114 -4.97 -3.29 -11.47
C TYR A 114 -5.99 -4.33 -11.88
N TYR A 115 -7.23 -4.15 -11.44
CA TYR A 115 -8.37 -4.99 -11.78
C TYR A 115 -9.35 -4.20 -12.65
N SER A 116 -10.00 -4.88 -13.58
CA SER A 116 -10.96 -4.28 -14.53
C SER A 116 -12.10 -5.24 -14.90
N GLY A 117 -12.31 -6.27 -14.08
CA GLY A 117 -13.36 -7.27 -14.29
C GLY A 117 -14.70 -6.87 -13.68
N ASP A 118 -15.63 -7.81 -13.68
CA ASP A 118 -17.04 -7.63 -13.31
C ASP A 118 -17.42 -8.14 -11.90
N ASP A 119 -16.44 -8.55 -11.09
CA ASP A 119 -16.67 -8.94 -9.70
C ASP A 119 -17.14 -7.73 -8.88
N GLU A 120 -18.38 -7.79 -8.40
CA GLU A 120 -19.01 -6.71 -7.64
C GLU A 120 -18.23 -6.30 -6.40
N LEU A 121 -17.45 -7.22 -5.81
CA LEU A 121 -16.63 -6.90 -4.64
C LEU A 121 -15.55 -5.87 -4.96
N TYR A 122 -15.03 -5.88 -6.19
CA TYR A 122 -13.94 -5.01 -6.66
C TYR A 122 -14.39 -3.92 -7.63
N ALA A 123 -15.69 -3.78 -7.88
CA ALA A 123 -16.24 -2.72 -8.74
C ALA A 123 -15.74 -1.30 -8.41
N PRO A 124 -15.52 -0.89 -7.14
CA PRO A 124 -15.04 0.46 -6.82
C PRO A 124 -13.65 0.82 -7.37
N ILE A 125 -12.82 -0.16 -7.73
CA ILE A 125 -11.46 0.04 -8.27
C ILE A 125 -11.33 -0.40 -9.74
N ALA A 126 -12.44 -0.81 -10.38
CA ALA A 126 -12.48 -1.29 -11.77
C ALA A 126 -12.68 -0.15 -12.80
N ASP A 127 -12.32 1.08 -12.45
CA ASP A 127 -12.54 2.30 -13.26
C ASP A 127 -11.35 2.67 -14.16
N GLY A 128 -10.21 1.99 -14.00
CA GLY A 128 -8.98 2.24 -14.74
C GLY A 128 -8.13 3.39 -14.18
N ASP A 129 -8.47 3.93 -13.00
CA ASP A 129 -7.66 4.95 -12.33
C ASP A 129 -6.29 4.36 -11.92
N PRO A 130 -5.16 4.89 -12.43
CA PRO A 130 -3.83 4.41 -12.07
C PRO A 130 -3.48 4.63 -10.59
N THR A 131 -4.23 5.46 -9.87
CA THR A 131 -4.04 5.70 -8.44
C THR A 131 -4.76 4.67 -7.56
N ARG A 132 -5.56 3.77 -8.14
CA ARG A 132 -6.34 2.74 -7.43
C ARG A 132 -5.89 1.30 -7.76
N PRO A 133 -4.63 0.93 -7.47
CA PRO A 133 -4.19 -0.44 -7.69
C PRO A 133 -4.87 -1.40 -6.69
N ILE A 134 -5.15 -2.62 -7.13
CA ILE A 134 -5.63 -3.70 -6.25
C ILE A 134 -4.48 -4.23 -5.37
N CYS A 135 -3.26 -4.18 -5.88
CA CYS A 135 -2.04 -4.65 -5.20
C CYS A 135 -0.81 -3.86 -5.65
N VAL A 136 0.10 -3.61 -4.72
CA VAL A 136 1.38 -2.92 -4.95
C VAL A 136 2.50 -3.75 -4.36
N GLY A 137 3.66 -3.79 -5.03
CA GLY A 137 4.81 -4.44 -4.43
C GLY A 137 6.15 -4.10 -5.07
N THR A 138 7.21 -4.38 -4.33
CA THR A 138 8.57 -4.27 -4.85
C THR A 138 9.28 -5.61 -4.98
N THR A 139 10.23 -5.66 -5.90
CA THR A 139 11.15 -6.77 -6.06
C THR A 139 12.58 -6.26 -6.02
N LEU A 140 13.43 -7.01 -5.33
CA LEU A 140 14.83 -6.63 -5.14
C LEU A 140 15.71 -7.46 -6.06
N GLY A 141 16.49 -6.77 -6.89
CA GLY A 141 17.56 -7.38 -7.66
C GLY A 141 18.80 -7.45 -6.78
N PHE A 142 19.01 -8.56 -6.07
CA PHE A 142 20.27 -8.71 -5.33
C PHE A 142 21.45 -8.70 -6.30
N THR A 143 22.24 -7.63 -6.29
CA THR A 143 23.66 -7.68 -6.66
C THR A 143 24.48 -7.00 -5.57
N ARG A 144 24.99 -7.76 -4.59
CA ARG A 144 26.21 -7.34 -3.88
C ARG A 144 27.37 -7.51 -4.85
N ALA A 145 27.60 -6.52 -5.71
CA ALA A 145 28.91 -6.36 -6.30
C ALA A 145 29.83 -5.80 -5.21
N SER A 146 30.81 -6.58 -4.80
CA SER A 146 31.86 -6.21 -3.84
C SER A 146 32.82 -5.11 -4.32
N SER A 147 32.45 -4.34 -5.37
CA SER A 147 33.35 -3.43 -6.09
C SER A 147 32.80 -2.02 -6.33
N GLY A 148 31.72 -1.59 -5.64
CA GLY A 148 31.26 -0.19 -5.68
C GLY A 148 30.76 0.29 -7.06
N THR A 149 30.51 -0.63 -8.01
CA THR A 149 29.94 -0.31 -9.32
C THR A 149 28.50 -0.83 -9.38
N VAL A 150 27.56 0.09 -9.62
CA VAL A 150 26.14 -0.25 -9.86
C VAL A 150 26.04 -0.82 -11.28
N SER A 151 25.94 -2.14 -11.40
CA SER A 151 25.60 -2.76 -12.68
C SER A 151 24.09 -2.61 -12.93
N PRO A 152 23.65 -2.42 -14.19
CA PRO A 152 22.25 -2.59 -14.54
C PRO A 152 21.83 -3.99 -14.10
N THR A 153 20.84 -4.07 -13.23
CA THR A 153 20.35 -5.31 -12.64
C THR A 153 20.02 -6.32 -13.74
N SER A 154 20.86 -7.32 -13.96
CA SER A 154 20.56 -8.52 -14.77
C SER A 154 19.47 -9.41 -14.15
N SER A 155 18.79 -8.88 -13.13
CA SER A 155 17.75 -9.55 -12.38
C SER A 155 16.47 -9.62 -13.20
N VAL A 156 15.82 -10.77 -13.19
CA VAL A 156 14.45 -10.97 -13.72
C VAL A 156 13.42 -10.97 -12.57
N ALA A 157 13.75 -10.35 -11.44
CA ALA A 157 12.94 -10.43 -10.22
C ALA A 157 11.52 -9.88 -10.40
N LEU A 158 11.37 -8.77 -11.11
CA LEU A 158 10.06 -8.16 -11.35
C LEU A 158 9.20 -9.03 -12.27
N ALA A 159 9.76 -9.52 -13.38
CA ALA A 159 9.10 -10.47 -14.28
C ALA A 159 8.70 -11.76 -13.56
N ASN A 160 9.59 -12.34 -12.74
CA ASN A 160 9.28 -13.53 -11.94
C ASN A 160 8.13 -13.29 -10.96
N ARG A 161 8.09 -12.11 -10.33
CA ARG A 161 7.02 -11.76 -9.41
C ARG A 161 5.68 -11.60 -10.13
N LEU A 162 5.64 -10.91 -11.26
CA LEU A 162 4.42 -10.75 -12.05
C LEU A 162 3.91 -12.10 -12.55
N ASN A 163 4.79 -12.97 -13.06
CA ASN A 163 4.44 -14.34 -13.43
C ASN A 163 3.90 -15.16 -12.25
N TYR A 164 4.41 -14.93 -11.04
CA TYR A 164 3.91 -15.59 -9.85
C TYR A 164 2.48 -15.15 -9.51
N LEU A 165 2.19 -13.85 -9.56
CA LEU A 165 0.85 -13.32 -9.37
C LEU A 165 -0.12 -13.81 -10.45
N ALA A 166 0.33 -13.81 -11.71
CA ALA A 166 -0.46 -14.32 -12.84
C ALA A 166 -0.85 -15.80 -12.64
N ARG A 167 0.08 -16.64 -12.17
CA ARG A 167 -0.22 -18.05 -11.85
C ARG A 167 -1.18 -18.22 -10.68
N ALA A 168 -1.12 -17.32 -9.69
CA ALA A 168 -2.06 -17.35 -8.57
C ALA A 168 -3.49 -17.05 -9.05
N ILE A 169 -3.65 -16.04 -9.91
CA ILE A 169 -4.94 -15.67 -10.51
C ILE A 169 -5.43 -16.75 -11.48
N ASP A 170 -4.56 -17.25 -12.36
CA ASP A 170 -4.89 -18.35 -13.28
C ASP A 170 -5.34 -19.61 -12.54
N ALA A 171 -4.75 -19.94 -11.37
CA ALA A 171 -5.22 -21.07 -10.58
C ALA A 171 -6.66 -20.91 -10.07
N VAL A 172 -7.10 -19.68 -9.76
CA VAL A 172 -8.48 -19.36 -9.40
C VAL A 172 -9.38 -19.45 -10.64
N GLU A 173 -8.91 -18.93 -11.77
CA GLU A 173 -9.63 -19.00 -13.06
C GLU A 173 -9.89 -20.46 -13.47
N GLN A 174 -8.86 -21.31 -13.46
CA GLN A 174 -8.97 -22.71 -13.85
C GLN A 174 -9.88 -23.53 -12.93
N ARG A 175 -10.08 -23.11 -11.68
CA ARG A 175 -11.00 -23.78 -10.76
C ARG A 175 -12.47 -23.53 -11.13
N GLY A 176 -12.77 -22.43 -11.81
CA GLY A 176 -14.13 -22.05 -12.20
C GLY A 176 -14.99 -21.50 -11.06
N PRO A 177 -16.24 -21.09 -11.35
CA PRO A 177 -17.10 -20.38 -10.40
C PRO A 177 -17.70 -21.28 -9.31
N ASP A 178 -17.74 -22.60 -9.50
CA ASP A 178 -18.40 -23.56 -8.59
C ASP A 178 -17.59 -23.83 -7.30
N GLY A 179 -16.43 -23.19 -7.16
CA GLY A 179 -15.49 -23.45 -6.09
C GLY A 179 -15.84 -22.81 -4.74
N GLY A 180 -16.86 -21.96 -4.67
CA GLY A 180 -17.06 -21.04 -3.54
C GLY A 180 -16.00 -19.95 -3.52
N GLY A 181 -16.35 -18.76 -3.02
CA GLY A 181 -15.50 -17.57 -3.07
C GLY A 181 -15.59 -16.80 -4.40
N HIS A 182 -14.76 -15.77 -4.52
CA HIS A 182 -14.75 -14.84 -5.63
C HIS A 182 -13.87 -15.36 -6.78
N HIS A 183 -14.49 -15.52 -7.95
CA HIS A 183 -13.82 -15.97 -9.16
C HIS A 183 -13.06 -14.80 -9.83
N LEU A 184 -11.87 -15.09 -10.34
CA LEU A 184 -11.02 -14.11 -11.02
C LEU A 184 -10.65 -14.65 -12.40
N SER A 185 -10.67 -13.79 -13.43
CA SER A 185 -10.10 -14.11 -14.75
C SER A 185 -8.81 -13.31 -14.96
N LEU A 186 -7.76 -13.97 -15.44
CA LEU A 186 -6.45 -13.34 -15.67
C LEU A 186 -6.55 -12.17 -16.66
N ARG A 187 -7.48 -12.24 -17.62
CA ARG A 187 -7.68 -11.20 -18.64
C ARG A 187 -8.15 -9.86 -18.06
N ASP A 188 -8.70 -9.88 -16.85
CA ASP A 188 -9.25 -8.70 -16.17
C ASP A 188 -8.15 -7.93 -15.42
N PHE A 189 -6.90 -8.41 -15.47
CA PHE A 189 -5.77 -7.81 -14.78
C PHE A 189 -4.77 -7.17 -15.73
N SER A 190 -4.30 -5.99 -15.33
CA SER A 190 -3.17 -5.31 -15.95
C SER A 190 -2.19 -4.85 -14.88
N TYR A 191 -0.98 -4.51 -15.27
CA TYR A 191 0.02 -3.96 -14.37
C TYR A 191 0.72 -2.74 -14.98
N ARG A 192 1.22 -1.89 -14.09
CA ARG A 192 2.25 -0.88 -14.42
C ARG A 192 3.48 -1.22 -13.61
N CYS A 193 4.66 -1.03 -14.18
CA CYS A 193 5.90 -1.31 -13.46
C CYS A 193 6.98 -0.29 -13.80
N LEU A 194 7.89 -0.10 -12.84
CA LEU A 194 9.02 0.80 -12.99
C LEU A 194 10.28 0.08 -12.51
N VAL A 195 11.24 -0.08 -13.43
CA VAL A 195 12.58 -0.57 -13.11
C VAL A 195 13.35 0.57 -12.45
N VAL A 196 13.67 0.41 -11.17
CA VAL A 196 14.29 1.45 -10.36
C VAL A 196 15.07 0.83 -9.21
N ASP A 197 16.08 1.52 -8.72
CA ASP A 197 16.86 1.09 -7.56
C ASP A 197 15.99 0.92 -6.30
N GLU A 198 16.37 -0.04 -5.46
CA GLU A 198 15.68 -0.36 -4.20
C GLU A 198 15.51 0.87 -3.29
N MET A 199 16.50 1.77 -3.27
CA MET A 199 16.46 2.99 -2.45
C MET A 199 15.26 3.88 -2.76
N TRP A 200 14.73 3.78 -3.98
CA TRP A 200 13.55 4.52 -4.45
C TRP A 200 12.30 3.65 -4.48
N ALA A 201 12.43 2.38 -4.86
CA ALA A 201 11.31 1.45 -4.95
C ALA A 201 10.58 1.30 -3.60
N ARG A 202 11.33 1.14 -2.49
CA ARG A 202 10.77 0.89 -1.16
C ARG A 202 9.98 2.11 -0.61
N PRO A 203 10.52 3.34 -0.63
CA PRO A 203 9.74 4.51 -0.22
C PRO A 203 8.53 4.75 -1.12
N ALA A 204 8.65 4.53 -2.44
CA ALA A 204 7.52 4.68 -3.36
C ALA A 204 6.40 3.65 -3.09
N GLU A 205 6.74 2.38 -2.84
CA GLU A 205 5.78 1.36 -2.40
C GLU A 205 5.03 1.79 -1.15
N ALA A 206 5.76 2.22 -0.12
CA ALA A 206 5.17 2.68 1.13
C ALA A 206 4.27 3.89 0.92
N TRP A 207 4.69 4.84 0.08
CA TRP A 207 3.89 6.01 -0.26
C TRP A 207 2.58 5.62 -0.95
N ILE A 208 2.62 4.72 -1.95
CA ILE A 208 1.40 4.30 -2.65
C ILE A 208 0.47 3.56 -1.68
N ILE A 209 0.98 2.60 -0.89
CA ILE A 209 0.17 1.86 0.09
C ILE A 209 -0.49 2.82 1.08
N GLN A 210 0.22 3.85 1.54
CA GLN A 210 -0.32 4.85 2.45
C GLN A 210 -1.41 5.72 1.81
N ASN A 211 -1.29 6.06 0.53
CA ASN A 211 -2.18 7.01 -0.13
C ASN A 211 -3.38 6.37 -0.84
N SER A 212 -3.27 5.10 -1.25
CA SER A 212 -4.32 4.39 -2.00
C SER A 212 -4.82 3.12 -1.33
N ALA A 213 -4.27 2.77 -0.15
CA ALA A 213 -4.64 1.62 0.68
C ALA A 213 -5.05 0.35 -0.11
N PRO A 214 -4.24 -0.19 -1.03
CA PRO A 214 -4.65 -1.28 -1.93
C PRO A 214 -5.25 -2.47 -1.17
N VAL A 215 -6.44 -2.91 -1.59
CA VAL A 215 -7.22 -3.91 -0.84
C VAL A 215 -6.47 -5.22 -0.59
N TRP A 216 -5.64 -5.70 -1.55
CA TRP A 216 -4.84 -6.92 -1.38
C TRP A 216 -3.54 -6.72 -0.57
N ASN A 217 -3.15 -5.48 -0.29
CA ASN A 217 -2.07 -5.17 0.65
C ASN A 217 -2.60 -5.04 2.07
N CYS A 218 -3.77 -4.40 2.25
CA CYS A 218 -4.25 -3.94 3.55
C CYS A 218 -5.32 -4.86 4.17
N VAL A 219 -6.28 -5.34 3.37
CA VAL A 219 -7.47 -6.04 3.88
C VAL A 219 -7.38 -7.55 3.62
N ILE A 220 -7.00 -7.90 2.38
CA ILE A 220 -6.92 -9.28 1.87
C ILE A 220 -5.46 -9.63 1.51
N PRO A 221 -4.52 -9.62 2.47
CA PRO A 221 -3.15 -10.02 2.21
C PRO A 221 -3.06 -11.52 1.94
N GLY A 222 -2.11 -11.91 1.08
CA GLY A 222 -1.72 -13.31 0.93
C GLY A 222 -1.43 -13.78 -0.50
N ILE A 223 -1.83 -13.03 -1.53
CA ILE A 223 -1.53 -13.38 -2.93
C ILE A 223 -0.02 -13.59 -3.15
N GLY A 224 0.80 -12.85 -2.41
CA GLY A 224 2.25 -12.91 -2.50
C GLY A 224 2.94 -14.02 -1.72
N ASN A 225 2.20 -14.79 -0.91
CA ASN A 225 2.77 -15.78 0.00
C ASN A 225 3.12 -17.06 -0.75
N HIS A 226 4.40 -17.42 -0.76
CA HIS A 226 4.82 -18.74 -1.20
C HIS A 226 4.19 -19.82 -0.31
N THR A 227 3.65 -20.88 -0.91
CA THR A 227 3.15 -22.03 -0.16
C THR A 227 4.23 -22.53 0.80
N PRO A 228 3.92 -22.75 2.09
CA PRO A 228 4.88 -23.32 3.02
C PRO A 228 5.39 -24.66 2.49
N GLY A 229 6.70 -24.89 2.59
CA GLY A 229 7.29 -26.20 2.27
C GLY A 229 6.67 -27.31 3.13
N ARG A 230 6.82 -28.56 2.67
CA ARG A 230 6.19 -29.80 3.19
C ARG A 230 6.27 -30.03 4.70
N SER A 231 7.11 -29.29 5.43
CA SER A 231 7.36 -29.41 6.87
C SER A 231 6.60 -28.40 7.76
N ARG A 232 5.82 -27.47 7.20
CA ARG A 232 5.04 -26.50 7.98
C ARG A 232 3.55 -26.63 7.67
N VAL A 233 2.72 -26.82 8.69
CA VAL A 233 1.27 -26.67 8.58
C VAL A 233 1.00 -25.18 8.38
N GLY A 234 0.71 -24.79 7.13
CA GLY A 234 0.34 -23.42 6.80
C GLY A 234 -1.06 -23.07 7.31
N VAL A 235 -1.32 -21.79 7.54
CA VAL A 235 -2.67 -21.24 7.72
C VAL A 235 -3.07 -20.60 6.40
N ARG A 236 -4.30 -20.87 5.95
CA ARG A 236 -4.81 -20.30 4.71
C ARG A 236 -4.82 -18.78 4.83
N SER A 237 -4.29 -18.09 3.82
CA SER A 237 -4.30 -16.62 3.82
C SER A 237 -5.70 -16.08 3.56
N ARG A 238 -5.95 -14.81 3.88
CA ARG A 238 -7.23 -14.16 3.54
C ARG A 238 -7.49 -14.18 2.04
N TRP A 239 -6.44 -13.95 1.25
CA TRP A 239 -6.54 -14.03 -0.20
C TRP A 239 -6.91 -15.44 -0.68
N ASP A 240 -6.32 -16.49 -0.12
CA ASP A 240 -6.63 -17.87 -0.50
C ASP A 240 -8.02 -18.33 -0.02
N GLU A 241 -8.53 -17.75 1.08
CA GLU A 241 -9.91 -17.99 1.54
C GLU A 241 -10.93 -17.32 0.62
N LEU A 242 -10.67 -16.08 0.21
CA LEU A 242 -11.55 -15.32 -0.67
C LEU A 242 -11.46 -15.79 -2.14
N HIS A 243 -10.29 -16.24 -2.56
CA HIS A 243 -9.98 -16.69 -3.93
C HIS A 243 -9.36 -18.10 -3.93
N PRO A 244 -10.15 -19.13 -3.62
CA PRO A 244 -9.68 -20.51 -3.60
C PRO A 244 -9.33 -21.03 -5.01
N GLY A 245 -8.32 -21.88 -5.11
CA GLY A 245 -7.77 -22.37 -6.38
C GLY A 245 -6.31 -22.79 -6.32
N ARG A 246 -5.58 -22.34 -5.29
CA ARG A 246 -4.14 -22.62 -5.12
C ARG A 246 -3.86 -23.97 -4.45
N GLY A 247 -4.67 -25.00 -4.74
CA GLY A 247 -4.47 -26.40 -4.39
C GLY A 247 -4.05 -26.64 -2.93
N SER A 248 -2.75 -26.60 -2.67
CA SER A 248 -2.16 -26.68 -1.31
C SER A 248 -2.71 -25.67 -0.29
N ALA A 249 -3.10 -24.45 -0.71
CA ALA A 249 -3.66 -23.45 0.20
C ALA A 249 -5.10 -23.80 0.58
N ASP A 250 -5.86 -24.38 -0.34
CA ASP A 250 -7.25 -24.81 -0.16
C ASP A 250 -7.37 -25.98 0.82
N HIS A 251 -6.27 -26.61 1.23
CA HIS A 251 -6.25 -27.67 2.25
C HIS A 251 -5.82 -27.15 3.64
N GLN A 252 -5.41 -25.89 3.73
CA GLN A 252 -5.03 -25.27 5.00
C GLN A 252 -6.27 -24.78 5.75
N PRO A 253 -6.27 -24.81 7.09
CA PRO A 253 -7.37 -24.25 7.86
C PRO A 253 -7.43 -22.73 7.67
N SER A 254 -8.66 -22.21 7.50
CA SER A 254 -8.94 -20.78 7.52
C SER A 254 -9.26 -20.29 8.94
N ARG A 255 -8.98 -19.00 9.18
CA ARG A 255 -9.37 -18.29 10.41
C ARG A 255 -10.55 -17.33 10.21
N HIS A 256 -10.98 -17.18 8.96
CA HIS A 256 -12.00 -16.24 8.53
C HIS A 256 -12.99 -16.95 7.65
N THR A 257 -14.25 -16.51 7.65
CA THR A 257 -15.20 -16.92 6.63
C THR A 257 -15.11 -15.99 5.42
N ILE A 258 -15.68 -16.41 4.29
CA ILE A 258 -15.76 -15.58 3.10
C ILE A 258 -16.58 -14.31 3.40
N GLU A 259 -17.70 -14.44 4.10
CA GLU A 259 -18.59 -13.33 4.46
C GLU A 259 -17.87 -12.28 5.32
N GLU A 260 -17.06 -12.70 6.31
CA GLU A 260 -16.26 -11.77 7.13
C GLU A 260 -15.25 -10.97 6.30
N LEU A 261 -14.68 -11.61 5.27
CA LEU A 261 -13.72 -10.97 4.37
C LEU A 261 -14.42 -10.03 3.38
N GLU A 262 -15.57 -10.41 2.85
CA GLU A 262 -16.41 -9.55 2.01
C GLU A 262 -16.82 -8.27 2.77
N ASP A 263 -17.31 -8.40 3.99
CA ASP A 263 -17.69 -7.25 4.84
C ASP A 263 -16.49 -6.33 5.11
N SER A 264 -15.31 -6.92 5.32
CA SER A 264 -14.07 -6.16 5.50
C SER A 264 -13.71 -5.35 4.24
N VAL A 265 -13.87 -5.94 3.06
CA VAL A 265 -13.60 -5.27 1.78
C VAL A 265 -14.63 -4.18 1.49
N ARG A 266 -15.92 -4.45 1.70
CA ARG A 266 -17.00 -3.45 1.52
C ARG A 266 -16.80 -2.25 2.46
N THR A 267 -16.45 -2.52 3.72
CA THR A 267 -16.15 -1.47 4.71
C THR A 267 -14.97 -0.62 4.27
N HIS A 268 -13.90 -1.26 3.77
CA HIS A 268 -12.72 -0.56 3.29
C HIS A 268 -13.03 0.40 2.13
N PHE A 269 -13.75 -0.05 1.09
CA PHE A 269 -14.11 0.83 -0.02
C PHE A 269 -15.12 1.92 0.37
N MET A 270 -15.99 1.67 1.34
CA MET A 270 -16.89 2.71 1.88
C MET A 270 -16.11 3.85 2.55
N LEU A 271 -15.12 3.51 3.39
CA LEU A 271 -14.27 4.50 4.08
C LEU A 271 -13.43 5.31 3.08
N ASP A 272 -12.92 4.67 2.03
CA ASP A 272 -12.15 5.36 0.99
C ASP A 272 -13.02 6.38 0.24
N LEU A 273 -14.24 6.03 -0.15
CA LEU A 273 -15.18 6.94 -0.82
C LEU A 273 -15.57 8.14 0.03
N ASP A 274 -15.74 7.95 1.34
CA ASP A 274 -16.05 9.05 2.27
C ASP A 274 -14.85 9.98 2.45
N SER A 275 -13.63 9.44 2.42
CA SER A 275 -12.40 10.23 2.40
C SER A 275 -12.29 11.07 1.13
N GLU A 276 -12.66 10.54 -0.03
CA GLU A 276 -12.61 11.25 -1.31
C GLU A 276 -13.66 12.37 -1.42
N LYS A 277 -14.90 12.11 -0.97
CA LYS A 277 -15.94 13.16 -0.92
C LYS A 277 -15.51 14.32 -0.03
N SER A 278 -14.83 14.02 1.08
CA SER A 278 -14.29 15.05 1.97
C SER A 278 -13.16 15.86 1.32
N ARG A 279 -12.40 15.27 0.37
CA ARG A 279 -11.33 15.94 -0.39
C ARG A 279 -11.83 16.79 -1.57
N GLY A 280 -13.01 16.49 -2.12
CA GLY A 280 -13.58 17.17 -3.29
C GLY A 280 -14.57 18.30 -2.96
N ALA A 281 -14.84 18.55 -1.68
CA ALA A 281 -15.78 19.57 -1.20
C ALA A 281 -15.14 20.90 -0.78
N ASP A 282 -13.81 21.00 -0.84
CA ASP A 282 -12.99 22.21 -0.60
C ASP A 282 -12.37 22.73 -1.92
#